data_AF-A0AAV5AZV8-F1
#
_entry.id   AF-A0AAV5AZV8-F1
#
_cell.length_a   1.000
_cell.length_b   1.000
_cell.length_c   1.000
_cell.angle_alpha   90.00
_cell.angle_beta   90.00
_cell.angle_gamma   90.00
#
_symmetry.space_group_name_H-M   'P 1'
#
loop_
_entity.id
_entity.type
_entity.pdbx_description
1 polymer ?
#
loop_
_entity_poly.entity_id
_entity_poly.type
_entity_poly.pdbx_seq_one_letter_code
_entity_poly.pdbx_strand_id
1 'polypeptide(L)'
;MVAGIGVNISEGEISPIYEASTYLKLAYNSENIFTFVGMNVTSFTETSGDGSFSYLYSTIRIGPGYRFNAPKKMNDFYEETLKKIKK
;
A
#
# COMPACT_ATOMS: atom_id res chain seq x y z
N MET A 1 -3.90 -11.38 -1.30
CA MET A 1 -2.76 -12.31 -1.30
C MET A 1 -2.17 -12.29 -2.70
N VAL A 2 -0.86 -12.19 -2.81
CA VAL A 2 -0.10 -12.19 -4.06
C VAL A 2 0.95 -13.27 -3.93
N ALA A 3 1.14 -14.07 -4.98
CA ALA A 3 2.23 -15.02 -5.06
C ALA A 3 3.06 -14.69 -6.30
N GLY A 4 4.38 -14.81 -6.19
CA GLY A 4 5.34 -14.48 -7.23
C GLY A 4 6.39 -15.56 -7.36
N ILE A 5 6.96 -15.68 -8.56
CA ILE A 5 8.18 -16.44 -8.80
C ILE A 5 9.20 -15.51 -9.46
N GLY A 6 10.46 -15.70 -9.15
CA GLY A 6 11.55 -14.89 -9.65
C GLY A 6 12.85 -15.67 -9.74
N VAL A 7 13.90 -14.99 -10.18
CA VAL A 7 15.26 -15.53 -10.21
C VAL A 7 16.17 -14.55 -9.47
N ASN A 8 17.02 -15.07 -8.60
CA ASN A 8 18.15 -14.35 -8.05
C ASN A 8 19.37 -14.62 -8.94
N ILE A 9 20.14 -13.59 -9.23
CA ILE A 9 21.43 -13.73 -9.92
C ILE A 9 22.47 -13.09 -9.02
N SER A 10 23.25 -13.92 -8.33
CA SER A 10 24.28 -13.48 -7.39
C SER A 10 25.55 -14.29 -7.62
N GLU A 11 26.69 -13.61 -7.72
CA GLU A 11 28.01 -14.24 -7.86
C GLU A 11 28.15 -15.28 -9.01
N GLY A 12 27.33 -15.14 -10.07
CA GLY A 12 27.33 -16.06 -11.21
C GLY A 12 26.41 -17.29 -11.03
N GLU A 13 25.77 -17.43 -9.88
CA GLU A 13 24.74 -18.44 -9.62
C GLU A 13 23.33 -17.89 -9.88
N ILE A 14 22.46 -18.77 -10.40
CA ILE A 14 21.05 -18.47 -10.67
C ILE A 14 20.21 -19.35 -9.75
N SER A 15 19.43 -18.71 -8.89
CA SER A 15 18.57 -19.39 -7.92
C SER A 15 17.10 -19.02 -8.13
N PRO A 16 16.16 -19.98 -8.11
CA PRO A 16 14.73 -19.66 -8.10
C PRO A 16 14.30 -19.01 -6.77
N ILE A 17 13.45 -18.00 -6.87
CA ILE A 17 12.82 -17.32 -5.73
C ILE A 17 11.31 -17.52 -5.79
N TYR A 18 10.70 -17.84 -4.66
CA TYR A 18 9.25 -17.84 -4.46
C TYR A 18 8.87 -16.73 -3.49
N GLU A 19 7.86 -15.93 -3.86
CA GLU A 19 7.31 -14.86 -3.03
C GLU A 19 5.86 -15.17 -2.65
N ALA A 20 5.50 -14.95 -1.39
CA ALA A 20 4.12 -14.91 -0.93
C ALA A 20 3.86 -13.66 -0.09
N SER A 21 2.91 -12.83 -0.52
CA SER A 21 2.59 -11.54 0.06
C SER A 21 1.13 -11.44 0.48
N THR A 22 0.87 -10.98 1.70
CA THR A 22 -0.48 -10.70 2.22
C THR A 22 -0.53 -9.28 2.78
N TYR A 23 -1.62 -8.58 2.44
CA TYR A 23 -1.90 -7.24 2.94
C TYR A 23 -3.28 -7.21 3.59
N LEU A 24 -3.33 -6.70 4.82
CA LEU A 24 -4.56 -6.43 5.56
C LEU A 24 -4.60 -4.94 5.90
N LYS A 25 -5.75 -4.30 5.68
CA LYS A 25 -5.99 -2.90 6.07
C LYS A 25 -7.35 -2.79 6.74
N LEU A 26 -7.34 -2.26 7.96
CA LEU A 26 -8.54 -1.85 8.69
C LEU A 26 -8.53 -0.32 8.76
N ALA A 27 -9.63 0.30 8.35
CA ALA A 27 -9.75 1.75 8.33
C ALA A 27 -11.09 2.18 8.94
N TYR A 28 -11.04 3.24 9.73
CA TYR A 28 -12.22 3.96 10.20
C TYR A 28 -12.23 5.35 9.55
N ASN A 29 -13.39 5.72 9.02
CA ASN A 29 -13.56 6.94 8.24
C ASN A 29 -14.80 7.69 8.73
N SER A 30 -14.60 8.95 9.08
CA SER A 30 -15.64 9.93 9.40
C SER A 30 -15.51 11.15 8.47
N GLU A 31 -16.36 12.16 8.63
CA GLU A 31 -16.40 13.33 7.74
C GLU A 31 -15.04 14.04 7.67
N ASN A 32 -14.44 14.31 8.83
CA ASN A 32 -13.20 15.08 8.92
C ASN A 32 -12.01 14.29 9.43
N ILE A 33 -12.20 13.07 9.95
CA ILE A 33 -11.13 12.26 10.55
C ILE A 33 -11.08 10.90 9.85
N PHE A 34 -9.89 10.45 9.54
CA PHE A 34 -9.63 9.09 9.11
C PHE A 34 -8.51 8.48 9.93
N THR A 35 -8.64 7.20 10.27
CA THR A 35 -7.56 6.44 10.89
C THR A 35 -7.48 5.08 10.23
N PHE A 36 -6.27 4.54 10.11
CA PHE A 36 -6.06 3.20 9.60
C PHE A 36 -4.96 2.48 10.35
N VAL A 37 -5.10 1.15 10.37
CA VAL A 37 -4.08 0.19 10.74
C VAL A 37 -3.93 -0.77 9.57
N GLY A 38 -2.72 -0.92 9.06
CA GLY A 38 -2.39 -1.83 7.98
C GLY A 38 -1.24 -2.75 8.37
N MET A 39 -1.29 -3.98 7.90
CA MET A 39 -0.25 -4.98 8.07
C MET A 39 0.09 -5.56 6.69
N ASN A 40 1.38 -5.58 6.36
CA ASN A 40 1.92 -6.26 5.19
C ASN A 40 2.83 -7.36 5.68
N VAL A 41 2.66 -8.57 5.16
CA VAL A 41 3.55 -9.71 5.43
C VAL A 41 3.96 -10.29 4.09
N THR A 42 5.26 -10.33 3.83
CA THR A 42 5.85 -10.87 2.60
C THR A 42 6.90 -11.90 2.98
N SER A 43 6.81 -13.10 2.43
CA SER A 43 7.78 -14.17 2.60
C SER A 43 8.50 -14.41 1.27
N PHE A 44 9.82 -14.58 1.33
CA PHE A 44 10.66 -14.99 0.21
C PHE A 44 11.32 -16.32 0.57
N THR A 45 11.33 -17.25 -0.36
CA THR A 45 12.09 -18.50 -0.24
C THR A 45 12.97 -18.65 -1.47
N GLU A 46 14.26 -18.82 -1.25
CA GLU A 46 15.26 -19.11 -2.27
C GLU A 46 15.81 -20.51 -2.02
N THR A 47 16.09 -21.24 -3.11
CA THR A 47 16.78 -22.54 -3.05
C THR A 47 17.98 -22.46 -3.96
N SER A 48 19.17 -22.39 -3.38
CA SER A 48 20.46 -22.42 -4.08
C SER A 48 21.19 -23.74 -3.80
N GLY A 49 22.27 -24.01 -4.53
CA GLY A 49 23.08 -25.22 -4.34
C GLY A 49 23.65 -25.36 -2.92
N ASP A 50 23.84 -24.23 -2.24
CA ASP A 50 24.41 -24.13 -0.89
C ASP A 50 23.37 -24.15 0.25
N GLY A 51 22.07 -24.17 -0.06
CA GLY A 51 21.01 -24.27 0.94
C GLY A 51 19.70 -23.56 0.56
N SER A 52 18.69 -23.66 1.43
CA SER A 52 17.45 -22.89 1.29
C SER A 52 17.44 -21.72 2.28
N PHE A 53 17.19 -20.52 1.77
CA PHE A 53 17.04 -19.31 2.58
C PHE A 53 15.58 -18.88 2.57
N SER A 54 15.05 -18.57 3.75
CA SER A 54 13.68 -18.06 3.90
C SER A 54 13.70 -16.74 4.67
N TYR A 55 13.16 -15.70 4.06
CA TYR A 55 13.05 -14.35 4.63
C TYR A 55 11.59 -13.98 4.83
N LEU A 56 11.27 -13.45 6.01
CA LEU A 56 9.94 -12.93 6.33
C LEU A 56 10.05 -11.44 6.62
N TYR A 57 9.41 -10.63 5.79
CA TYR A 57 9.28 -9.19 5.96
C TYR A 57 7.86 -8.86 6.46
N SER A 58 7.75 -8.14 7.57
CA SER A 58 6.47 -7.66 8.09
C SER A 58 6.53 -6.16 8.35
N THR A 59 5.49 -5.45 7.94
CA THR A 59 5.34 -4.01 8.17
C THR A 59 3.97 -3.69 8.71
N ILE A 60 3.95 -3.02 9.86
CA ILE A 60 2.74 -2.43 10.43
C ILE A 60 2.75 -0.93 10.12
N ARG A 61 1.64 -0.42 9.56
CA ARG A 61 1.44 1.00 9.29
C ARG A 61 0.23 1.48 10.06
N ILE A 62 0.40 2.50 10.88
CA ILE A 62 -0.68 3.21 11.54
C ILE A 62 -0.69 4.65 11.04
N GLY A 63 -1.88 5.20 10.81
CA GLY A 63 -1.98 6.56 10.31
C GLY A 63 -3.30 7.21 10.68
N PRO A 64 -3.30 8.17 11.62
CA PRO A 64 -4.40 9.11 11.77
C PRO A 64 -4.26 10.23 10.72
N GLY A 65 -5.37 10.86 10.37
CA GLY A 65 -5.37 12.03 9.52
C GLY A 65 -6.67 12.82 9.58
N TYR A 66 -6.59 14.06 9.10
CA TYR A 66 -7.68 15.02 9.12
C TYR A 66 -7.92 15.56 7.70
N ARG A 67 -9.19 15.65 7.29
CA ARG A 67 -9.60 16.33 6.06
C ARG A 67 -9.99 17.76 6.41
N PHE A 68 -9.23 18.71 5.86
CA PHE A 68 -9.61 20.11 5.91
C PHE A 68 -10.81 20.33 4.99
N ASN A 69 -11.92 20.82 5.56
CA ASN A 69 -13.00 21.34 4.76
C ASN A 69 -12.54 22.64 4.09
N ALA A 70 -12.74 22.72 2.77
CA ALA A 70 -12.44 23.94 2.04
C ALA A 70 -13.19 25.14 2.65
N PRO A 71 -12.58 26.34 2.70
CA PRO A 71 -13.25 27.54 3.18
C PRO A 71 -14.54 27.79 2.38
N LYS A 72 -15.64 28.17 3.06
CA LYS A 72 -16.96 28.40 2.42
C LYS A 72 -16.87 29.24 1.13
N LYS A 73 -16.09 30.32 1.15
CA LYS A 73 -15.88 31.20 -0.02
C LYS A 73 -15.34 30.49 -1.27
N MET A 74 -14.49 29.48 -1.11
CA MET A 74 -13.96 28.72 -2.25
C MET A 74 -15.00 27.76 -2.82
N ASN A 75 -15.81 27.13 -1.95
CA ASN A 75 -16.92 26.28 -2.39
C ASN A 75 -17.98 27.11 -3.13
N ASP A 76 -18.31 28.28 -2.59
CA ASP A 76 -19.28 29.19 -3.21
C ASP A 76 -18.80 29.65 -4.60
N PHE A 77 -17.53 30.06 -4.74
CA PHE A 77 -16.95 30.43 -6.03
C PHE A 77 -16.94 29.25 -7.04
N TYR A 78 -16.60 28.05 -6.58
CA TYR A 78 -16.56 26.85 -7.41
C TYR A 78 -17.97 26.48 -7.91
N GLU A 79 -18.98 26.52 -7.04
CA GLU A 79 -20.38 26.30 -7.42
C GLU A 79 -20.91 27.36 -8.39
N GLU A 80 -20.56 28.64 -8.17
CA GLU A 80 -20.99 29.73 -9.04
C GLU A 80 -20.39 29.59 -10.46
N THR A 81 -19.13 29.15 -10.53
CA THR A 81 -18.44 28.90 -11.81
C THR A 81 -19.03 27.68 -12.53
N LEU A 82 -19.28 26.58 -11.80
CA LEU A 82 -19.95 25.40 -12.35
C LEU A 82 -21.35 25.69 -12.90
N LYS A 83 -22.13 26.54 -12.20
CA LYS A 83 -23.45 26.98 -12.68
C LYS A 83 -23.38 27.81 -13.97
N LYS A 84 -22.32 28.60 -14.16
CA LYS A 84 -22.09 29.38 -15.39
C LYS A 84 -21.66 28.52 -16.59
N ILE A 85 -20.95 27.41 -16.35
CA ILE A 85 -20.50 26.49 -17.43
C ILE A 85 -21.63 25.55 -17.89
N LYS A 86 -22.57 25.22 -17.00
CA LYS A 86 -23.71 24.33 -17.30
C LYS A 86 -24.93 25.02 -17.93
N LYS A 87 -24.88 26.34 -18.17
CA LYS A 87 -25.96 27.14 -18.75
C LYS A 87 -25.56 27.63 -20.13
#